data_AF-A0A8J1UM65-F1
#
_entry.id   AF-A0A8J1UM65-F1
#
_cell.length_a   1.000
_cell.length_b   1.000
_cell.length_c   1.000
_cell.angle_alpha   90.00
_cell.angle_beta   90.00
_cell.angle_gamma   90.00
#
_symmetry.space_group_name_H-M   'P 1'
#
loop_
_entity.id
_entity.type
_entity.pdbx_description
1 polymer ?
#
loop_
_entity_poly.entity_id
_entity_poly.type
_entity_poly.pdbx_seq_one_letter_code
_entity_poly.pdbx_strand_id
1 'polypeptide(L)'
;MDLLSYLSPYVKGLLNICDTPGDLTDVPDRCCLNDDGILDMDYIKLQFPPVAEDTPEYFIECVKKLSPVFKQIESLLRTLSPDEFSKRYGGHIEWTCDKQKVLQCHSLLLKPESCSVLPILLNTLLLERSLGDLYMLEGKQCPSMLKDLLVTAELTQLLGDTMVRLLRVLLGPPISLNLRNVVWHGFAGPSDIHKRHGYMLLMVTVTIGSILGEKALSIPHREYIDIKDSHYLAMPGIDKLDEITFKEVIRNSDFIPHIMKTNWFEAIAHFTARRYDNCVVLLVPLLEHSMRCVYASVNNCPERVLTAESAVHFTTFDEILSPVLQDGSINKLRECLGDGCL
;
A
#
# COMPACT_ATOMS: atom_id res chain seq x y z
N MET A 1 2.00 6.06 -25.18
CA MET A 1 1.35 4.73 -25.29
C MET A 1 0.31 4.72 -24.18
N ASP A 2 -0.97 4.82 -24.50
CA ASP A 2 -2.04 4.87 -23.47
C ASP A 2 -2.26 3.48 -22.89
N LEU A 3 -1.42 3.13 -21.92
CA LEU A 3 -1.55 1.89 -21.18
C LEU A 3 -2.79 1.97 -20.27
N LEU A 4 -3.59 0.91 -20.28
CA LEU A 4 -4.74 0.76 -19.39
C LEU A 4 -4.31 0.46 -17.94
N SER A 5 -3.04 0.11 -17.72
CA SER A 5 -2.47 -0.26 -16.43
C SER A 5 -0.94 -0.20 -16.50
N TYR A 6 -0.29 0.17 -15.40
CA TYR A 6 1.17 0.14 -15.26
C TYR A 6 1.68 -1.04 -14.41
N LEU A 7 0.80 -1.96 -14.04
CA LEU A 7 1.16 -3.19 -13.35
C LEU A 7 1.82 -4.17 -14.31
N SER A 8 2.77 -4.96 -13.80
CA SER A 8 3.27 -6.12 -14.53
C SER A 8 2.14 -7.15 -14.75
N PRO A 9 2.20 -7.97 -15.82
CA PRO A 9 1.23 -9.03 -16.04
C PRO A 9 1.08 -9.97 -14.83
N TYR A 10 2.19 -10.23 -14.13
CA TYR A 10 2.21 -11.07 -12.92
C TYR A 10 1.40 -10.44 -11.78
N VAL A 11 1.69 -9.20 -11.40
CA VAL A 11 0.99 -8.51 -10.30
C VAL A 11 -0.48 -8.30 -10.64
N LYS A 12 -0.77 -7.93 -11.89
CA LYS A 12 -2.15 -7.81 -12.38
C LYS A 12 -2.89 -9.15 -12.28
N GLY A 13 -2.23 -10.26 -12.63
CA GLY A 13 -2.75 -11.60 -12.45
C GLY A 13 -3.08 -11.92 -10.99
N LEU A 14 -2.16 -11.62 -10.06
CA LEU A 14 -2.37 -11.83 -8.63
C LEU A 14 -3.55 -11.02 -8.08
N LEU A 15 -3.62 -9.72 -8.36
CA LEU A 15 -4.72 -8.86 -7.90
C LEU A 15 -6.07 -9.34 -8.46
N ASN A 16 -6.10 -9.76 -9.73
CA ASN A 16 -7.31 -10.24 -10.37
C ASN A 16 -7.83 -11.59 -9.80
N ILE A 17 -7.00 -12.40 -9.15
CA ILE A 17 -7.47 -13.64 -8.47
C ILE A 17 -8.51 -13.30 -7.40
N CYS A 18 -8.31 -12.19 -6.69
CA CYS A 18 -9.26 -11.71 -5.69
C CYS A 18 -10.55 -11.17 -6.34
N ASP A 19 -10.48 -10.70 -7.57
CA ASP A 19 -11.57 -10.00 -8.29
C ASP A 19 -12.35 -10.89 -9.27
N THR A 20 -11.83 -12.06 -9.62
CA THR A 20 -12.62 -13.02 -10.39
C THR A 20 -13.91 -13.39 -9.64
N PRO A 21 -15.08 -13.32 -10.31
CA PRO A 21 -16.30 -13.93 -9.81
C PRO A 21 -16.13 -15.46 -9.90
N GLY A 22 -15.29 -16.02 -9.04
CA GLY A 22 -15.44 -17.40 -8.62
C GLY A 22 -16.80 -17.53 -7.94
N ASP A 23 -17.53 -18.58 -8.31
CA ASP A 23 -18.86 -18.93 -7.85
C ASP A 23 -19.12 -18.44 -6.42
N LEU A 24 -20.04 -17.49 -6.29
CA LEU A 24 -20.57 -17.03 -5.00
C LEU A 24 -21.26 -18.16 -4.20
N THR A 25 -21.25 -19.39 -4.72
CA THR A 25 -21.69 -20.62 -4.05
C THR A 25 -20.59 -21.30 -3.23
N ASP A 26 -19.31 -20.95 -3.42
CA ASP A 26 -18.20 -21.40 -2.57
C ASP A 26 -17.91 -20.36 -1.46
N VAL A 27 -18.96 -19.90 -0.78
CA VAL A 27 -18.75 -19.39 0.58
C VAL A 27 -18.33 -20.61 1.38
N PRO A 28 -17.10 -20.66 1.94
CA PRO A 28 -16.68 -21.77 2.75
C PRO A 28 -17.74 -22.05 3.81
N ASP A 29 -18.15 -23.31 3.99
CA ASP A 29 -19.12 -23.74 5.01
C ASP A 29 -18.75 -23.25 6.43
N ARG A 30 -17.48 -22.86 6.62
CA ARG A 30 -16.92 -22.32 7.85
C ARG A 30 -16.53 -20.84 7.69
N CYS A 31 -17.04 -20.02 8.60
CA CYS A 31 -16.71 -18.60 8.72
C CYS A 31 -15.19 -18.41 8.90
N CYS A 32 -14.57 -17.48 8.17
CA CYS A 32 -13.15 -17.14 8.35
C CYS A 32 -12.88 -16.29 9.61
N LEU A 33 -13.94 -15.99 10.36
CA LEU A 33 -13.92 -15.18 11.56
C LEU A 33 -14.23 -16.04 12.79
N ASN A 34 -13.62 -15.69 13.92
CA ASN A 34 -13.98 -16.23 15.22
C ASN A 34 -15.24 -15.52 15.80
N ASP A 35 -15.61 -15.87 17.04
CA ASP A 35 -16.79 -15.33 17.71
C ASP A 35 -16.73 -13.81 17.95
N ASP A 36 -15.52 -13.22 18.02
CA ASP A 36 -15.33 -11.77 18.15
C ASP A 36 -15.46 -11.03 16.80
N GLY A 37 -15.50 -11.78 15.69
CA GLY A 37 -15.52 -11.26 14.33
C GLY A 37 -14.17 -10.75 13.83
N ILE A 38 -13.08 -11.29 14.37
CA ILE A 38 -11.72 -11.12 13.85
C ILE A 38 -11.28 -12.41 13.15
N LEU A 39 -10.17 -12.40 12.42
CA LEU A 39 -9.73 -13.59 11.66
C LEU A 39 -9.43 -14.78 12.61
N ASP A 40 -10.01 -15.94 12.31
CA ASP A 40 -9.67 -17.20 12.98
C ASP A 40 -8.33 -17.70 12.44
N MET A 41 -7.26 -17.63 13.25
CA MET A 41 -5.91 -18.03 12.83
C MET A 41 -5.79 -19.52 12.52
N ASP A 42 -6.60 -20.39 13.13
CA ASP A 42 -6.60 -21.82 12.78
C ASP A 42 -7.26 -22.03 11.43
N TYR A 43 -8.36 -21.33 11.15
CA TYR A 43 -8.99 -21.34 9.83
C TYR A 43 -8.03 -20.81 8.75
N ILE A 44 -7.36 -19.69 9.01
CA ILE A 44 -6.41 -19.07 8.06
C ILE A 44 -5.21 -19.98 7.81
N LYS A 45 -4.71 -20.68 8.83
CA LYS A 45 -3.63 -21.65 8.67
C LYS A 45 -3.99 -22.76 7.68
N LEU A 46 -5.24 -23.21 7.65
CA LEU A 46 -5.72 -24.23 6.72
C LEU A 46 -5.77 -23.75 5.26
N GLN A 47 -5.75 -22.43 5.03
CA GLN A 47 -5.72 -21.85 3.69
C GLN A 47 -4.31 -21.83 3.09
N PHE A 48 -3.27 -22.00 3.90
CA PHE A 48 -1.90 -22.02 3.40
C PHE A 48 -1.49 -23.41 2.91
N PRO A 49 -0.69 -23.49 1.83
CA PRO A 49 0.06 -24.71 1.53
C PRO A 49 0.91 -25.16 2.73
N PRO A 50 1.09 -26.47 2.94
CA PRO A 50 1.75 -27.00 4.14
C PRO A 50 3.22 -26.57 4.23
N VAL A 51 3.90 -26.46 3.08
CA VAL A 51 5.29 -26.01 2.98
C VAL A 51 5.28 -24.56 2.51
N ALA A 52 5.91 -23.68 3.28
CA ALA A 52 6.13 -22.30 2.89
C ALA A 52 7.34 -22.23 1.95
N GLU A 53 7.13 -21.68 0.76
CA GLU A 53 8.17 -21.52 -0.26
C GLU A 53 8.14 -20.09 -0.80
N ASP A 54 9.30 -19.49 -1.07
CA ASP A 54 9.39 -18.20 -1.74
C ASP A 54 9.36 -18.37 -3.26
N THR A 55 8.27 -18.96 -3.76
CA THR A 55 8.04 -19.20 -5.19
C THR A 55 6.79 -18.46 -5.68
N PRO A 56 6.77 -18.00 -6.95
CA PRO A 56 5.57 -17.42 -7.53
C PRO A 56 4.33 -18.31 -7.42
N GLU A 57 4.50 -19.62 -7.59
CA GLU A 57 3.44 -20.62 -7.51
C GLU A 57 2.83 -20.69 -6.11
N TYR A 58 3.67 -20.67 -5.06
CA TYR A 58 3.21 -20.64 -3.68
C TYR A 58 2.35 -19.41 -3.39
N PHE A 59 2.79 -18.21 -3.80
CA PHE A 59 2.02 -16.99 -3.56
C PHE A 59 0.72 -16.96 -4.37
N ILE A 60 0.72 -17.43 -5.62
CA ILE A 60 -0.51 -17.59 -6.42
C ILE A 60 -1.51 -18.51 -5.70
N GLU A 61 -1.06 -19.67 -5.23
CA GLU A 61 -1.88 -20.64 -4.50
C GLU A 61 -2.44 -20.04 -3.20
N CYS A 62 -1.63 -19.32 -2.44
CA CYS A 62 -2.07 -18.62 -1.23
C CYS A 62 -3.16 -17.58 -1.53
N VAL A 63 -2.96 -16.73 -2.55
CA VAL A 63 -3.93 -15.69 -2.91
C VAL A 63 -5.23 -16.32 -3.40
N LYS A 64 -5.17 -17.42 -4.16
CA LYS A 64 -6.37 -18.18 -4.56
C LYS A 64 -7.18 -18.66 -3.36
N LYS A 65 -6.52 -19.32 -2.39
CA LYS A 65 -7.18 -19.85 -1.19
C LYS A 65 -7.67 -18.76 -0.22
N LEU A 66 -7.00 -17.61 -0.18
CA LEU A 66 -7.42 -16.47 0.64
C LEU A 66 -8.49 -15.59 -0.04
N SER A 67 -8.73 -15.71 -1.35
CA SER A 67 -9.71 -14.89 -2.08
C SER A 67 -11.12 -14.89 -1.44
N PRO A 68 -11.69 -16.03 -0.98
CA PRO A 68 -12.97 -16.03 -0.25
C PRO A 68 -12.91 -15.26 1.08
N VAL A 69 -11.79 -15.32 1.80
CA VAL A 69 -11.58 -14.58 3.05
C VAL A 69 -11.65 -13.08 2.79
N PHE A 70 -10.93 -12.60 1.77
CA PHE A 70 -10.93 -11.20 1.38
C PHE A 70 -12.35 -10.68 1.11
N LYS A 71 -13.18 -11.48 0.41
CA LYS A 71 -14.58 -11.14 0.11
C LYS A 71 -15.46 -11.09 1.36
N GLN A 72 -15.30 -12.05 2.28
CA GLN A 72 -16.02 -12.05 3.56
C GLN A 72 -15.66 -10.83 4.42
N ILE A 73 -14.36 -10.49 4.50
CA ILE A 73 -13.89 -9.32 5.25
C ILE A 73 -14.43 -8.02 4.68
N GLU A 74 -14.40 -7.85 3.35
CA GLU A 74 -15.02 -6.69 2.72
C GLU A 74 -16.52 -6.63 3.00
N SER A 75 -17.25 -7.74 2.87
CA SER A 75 -18.68 -7.81 3.15
C SER A 75 -18.99 -7.37 4.59
N LEU A 76 -18.24 -7.88 5.57
CA LEU A 76 -18.39 -7.49 6.97
C LEU A 76 -18.09 -5.98 7.17
N LEU A 77 -16.89 -5.54 6.81
CA LEU A 77 -16.42 -4.21 7.17
C LEU A 77 -17.15 -3.09 6.42
N ARG A 78 -17.67 -3.37 5.23
CA ARG A 78 -18.50 -2.42 4.45
C ARG A 78 -19.87 -2.19 5.09
N THR A 79 -20.39 -3.13 5.89
CA THR A 79 -21.70 -2.98 6.57
C THR A 79 -21.61 -2.11 7.82
N LEU A 80 -20.42 -1.93 8.38
CA LEU A 80 -20.21 -1.15 9.59
C LEU A 80 -20.10 0.34 9.25
N SER A 81 -20.80 1.17 9.99
CA SER A 81 -20.51 2.61 10.06
C SER A 81 -19.17 2.88 10.77
N PRO A 82 -18.56 4.07 10.60
CA PRO A 82 -17.32 4.41 11.31
C PRO A 82 -17.44 4.30 12.84
N ASP A 83 -18.60 4.65 13.40
CA ASP A 83 -18.86 4.55 14.84
C ASP A 83 -18.97 3.09 15.31
N GLU A 84 -19.65 2.23 14.53
CA GLU A 84 -19.75 0.81 14.84
C GLU A 84 -18.39 0.11 14.73
N PHE A 85 -17.60 0.44 13.70
CA PHE A 85 -16.24 -0.05 13.56
C PHE A 85 -15.37 0.37 14.76
N SER A 86 -15.43 1.65 15.14
CA SER A 86 -14.69 2.19 16.28
C SER A 86 -15.11 1.52 17.60
N LYS A 87 -16.41 1.34 17.83
CA LYS A 87 -16.93 0.67 19.02
C LYS A 87 -16.51 -0.80 19.08
N ARG A 88 -16.54 -1.49 17.94
CA ARG A 88 -16.24 -2.93 17.87
C ARG A 88 -14.74 -3.23 17.95
N TYR A 89 -13.92 -2.48 17.21
CA TYR A 89 -12.49 -2.78 17.06
C TYR A 89 -11.56 -1.75 17.69
N GLY A 90 -12.10 -0.73 18.35
CA GLY A 90 -11.32 0.38 18.91
C GLY A 90 -10.24 -0.05 19.89
N GLY A 91 -10.47 -1.08 20.70
CA GLY A 91 -9.45 -1.66 21.60
C GLY A 91 -8.37 -2.45 20.85
N HIS A 92 -8.75 -3.13 19.76
CA HIS A 92 -7.86 -3.95 18.94
C HIS A 92 -6.93 -3.14 18.00
N ILE A 93 -7.04 -1.82 18.00
CA ILE A 93 -6.19 -0.95 17.17
C ILE A 93 -5.32 0.01 17.99
N GLU A 94 -5.35 -0.11 19.33
CA GLU A 94 -4.56 0.74 20.24
C GLU A 94 -3.07 0.45 20.20
N TRP A 95 -2.68 -0.74 19.76
CA TRP A 95 -1.29 -1.12 19.56
C TRP A 95 -0.60 -0.35 18.41
N THR A 96 -1.39 0.28 17.54
CA THR A 96 -0.87 1.05 16.41
C THR A 96 -0.39 2.43 16.86
N CYS A 97 0.57 2.99 16.12
CA CYS A 97 1.09 4.32 16.40
C CYS A 97 0.07 5.47 16.22
N ASP A 98 -1.06 5.23 15.54
CA ASP A 98 -2.08 6.24 15.26
C ASP A 98 -3.46 5.60 15.00
N LYS A 99 -4.20 5.36 16.09
CA LYS A 99 -5.58 4.83 16.05
C LYS A 99 -6.53 5.65 15.18
N GLN A 100 -6.37 6.98 15.15
CA GLN A 100 -7.28 7.85 14.39
C GLN A 100 -7.08 7.65 12.88
N LYS A 101 -5.84 7.44 12.42
CA LYS A 101 -5.58 7.10 11.03
C LYS A 101 -6.14 5.73 10.65
N VAL A 102 -6.17 4.75 11.55
CA VAL A 102 -6.82 3.44 11.30
C VAL A 102 -8.34 3.63 11.09
N LEU A 103 -9.00 4.40 11.95
CA LEU A 103 -10.44 4.72 11.80
C LEU A 103 -10.73 5.51 10.51
N GLN A 104 -9.83 6.41 10.15
CA GLN A 104 -9.90 7.13 8.88
C GLN A 104 -9.80 6.17 7.68
N CYS A 105 -8.94 5.16 7.73
CA CYS A 105 -8.81 4.19 6.64
C CYS A 105 -10.14 3.48 6.37
N HIS A 106 -10.85 3.05 7.41
CA HIS A 106 -12.21 2.49 7.27
C HIS A 106 -13.16 3.48 6.58
N SER A 107 -13.19 4.72 7.06
CA SER A 107 -14.04 5.77 6.48
C SER A 107 -13.74 6.05 5.00
N LEU A 108 -12.47 5.96 4.59
CA LEU A 108 -12.05 6.10 3.19
C LEU A 108 -12.45 4.89 2.34
N LEU A 109 -12.41 3.68 2.90
CA LEU A 109 -12.84 2.46 2.21
C LEU A 109 -14.35 2.46 1.91
N LEU A 110 -15.17 3.12 2.74
CA LEU A 110 -16.61 3.28 2.49
C LEU A 110 -16.97 4.24 1.34
N LYS A 111 -16.02 5.09 0.90
CA LYS A 111 -16.23 6.01 -0.24
C LYS A 111 -16.38 5.22 -1.57
N PRO A 112 -16.70 5.87 -2.70
CA PRO A 112 -16.72 5.22 -4.02
C PRO A 112 -15.39 4.55 -4.41
N GLU A 113 -15.43 3.55 -5.30
CA GLU A 113 -14.27 2.73 -5.73
C GLU A 113 -13.13 3.52 -6.38
N SER A 114 -13.40 4.70 -6.93
CA SER A 114 -12.40 5.58 -7.53
C SER A 114 -11.33 6.12 -6.57
N CYS A 115 -11.42 5.77 -5.27
CA CYS A 115 -10.52 6.20 -4.20
C CYS A 115 -9.92 4.98 -3.47
N SER A 116 -9.51 3.95 -4.21
CA SER A 116 -8.99 2.68 -3.67
C SER A 116 -7.53 2.76 -3.21
N VAL A 117 -6.72 3.65 -3.79
CA VAL A 117 -5.27 3.73 -3.57
C VAL A 117 -4.92 4.36 -2.21
N LEU A 118 -5.51 5.50 -1.86
CA LEU A 118 -5.23 6.20 -0.60
C LEU A 118 -5.41 5.33 0.65
N PRO A 119 -6.54 4.61 0.86
CA PRO A 119 -6.68 3.79 2.06
C PRO A 119 -5.64 2.66 2.12
N ILE A 120 -5.18 2.13 0.99
CA ILE A 120 -4.13 1.09 0.96
C ILE A 120 -2.76 1.70 1.30
N LEU A 121 -2.44 2.88 0.76
CA LEU A 121 -1.24 3.65 1.15
C LEU A 121 -1.19 3.89 2.66
N LEU A 122 -2.30 4.36 3.23
CA LEU A 122 -2.38 4.63 4.68
C LEU A 122 -2.30 3.35 5.52
N ASN A 123 -3.00 2.28 5.14
CA ASN A 123 -2.91 0.99 5.85
C ASN A 123 -1.48 0.43 5.83
N THR A 124 -0.83 0.44 4.67
CA THR A 124 0.55 -0.07 4.53
C THR A 124 1.55 0.77 5.31
N LEU A 125 1.41 2.10 5.33
CA LEU A 125 2.20 3.00 6.18
C LEU A 125 2.08 2.66 7.67
N LEU A 126 0.83 2.54 8.14
CA LEU A 126 0.53 2.28 9.55
C LEU A 126 1.05 0.90 9.98
N LEU A 127 0.83 -0.12 9.15
CA LEU A 127 1.33 -1.46 9.41
C LEU A 127 2.86 -1.51 9.40
N GLU A 128 3.52 -0.96 8.39
CA GLU A 128 5.00 -0.94 8.32
C GLU A 128 5.60 -0.27 9.56
N ARG A 129 5.04 0.89 9.96
CA ARG A 129 5.49 1.59 11.17
C ARG A 129 5.22 0.79 12.44
N SER A 130 3.99 0.29 12.61
CA SER A 130 3.59 -0.38 13.85
C SER A 130 4.26 -1.74 14.01
N LEU A 131 4.50 -2.49 12.93
CA LEU A 131 5.28 -3.73 12.97
C LEU A 131 6.74 -3.48 13.36
N GLY A 132 7.33 -2.37 12.89
CA GLY A 132 8.67 -1.98 13.33
C GLY A 132 8.70 -1.59 14.81
N ASP A 133 7.64 -0.97 15.33
CA ASP A 133 7.50 -0.68 16.77
C ASP A 133 7.39 -1.97 17.60
N LEU A 134 6.64 -2.97 17.12
CA LEU A 134 6.58 -4.30 17.74
C LEU A 134 7.94 -5.00 17.74
N TYR A 135 8.70 -4.90 16.65
CA TYR A 135 10.03 -5.48 16.57
C TYR A 135 10.98 -4.89 17.62
N MET A 136 10.85 -3.61 17.95
CA MET A 136 11.67 -2.95 18.97
C MET A 136 11.41 -3.44 20.41
N LEU A 137 10.41 -4.29 20.65
CA LEU A 137 10.21 -4.96 21.94
C LEU A 137 11.38 -5.91 22.28
N GLU A 138 11.91 -6.60 21.26
CA GLU A 138 12.96 -7.61 21.42
C GLU A 138 14.23 -7.28 20.60
N GLY A 139 14.05 -6.60 19.48
CA GLY A 139 15.10 -6.23 18.54
C GLY A 139 15.88 -4.99 18.95
N LYS A 140 17.11 -4.88 18.43
CA LYS A 140 18.00 -3.74 18.69
C LYS A 140 17.92 -2.66 17.61
N GLN A 141 17.77 -3.07 16.37
CA GLN A 141 17.71 -2.19 15.21
C GLN A 141 16.71 -2.75 14.21
N CYS A 142 15.60 -2.02 13.99
CA CYS A 142 14.59 -2.41 13.01
C CYS A 142 15.21 -2.55 11.61
N PRO A 143 14.98 -3.67 10.90
CA PRO A 143 15.35 -3.81 9.50
C PRO A 143 14.82 -2.65 8.66
N SER A 144 15.59 -2.23 7.66
CA SER A 144 15.24 -1.11 6.79
C SER A 144 14.16 -1.46 5.77
N MET A 145 14.03 -2.74 5.40
CA MET A 145 13.02 -3.21 4.46
C MET A 145 11.93 -4.02 5.17
N LEU A 146 10.68 -3.75 4.83
CA LEU A 146 9.52 -4.47 5.37
C LEU A 146 9.61 -5.98 5.13
N LYS A 147 10.05 -6.42 3.93
CA LYS A 147 10.20 -7.85 3.63
C LYS A 147 11.17 -8.56 4.57
N ASP A 148 12.23 -7.86 5.00
CA ASP A 148 13.27 -8.40 5.88
C ASP A 148 12.77 -8.42 7.33
N LEU A 149 11.99 -7.40 7.72
CA LEU A 149 11.28 -7.38 8.99
C LEU A 149 10.31 -8.57 9.12
N LEU A 150 9.58 -8.91 8.06
CA LEU A 150 8.60 -10.01 8.04
C LEU A 150 9.20 -11.42 8.08
N VAL A 151 10.52 -11.58 8.02
CA VAL A 151 11.20 -12.88 8.18
C VAL A 151 11.96 -12.99 9.50
N THR A 152 11.80 -12.01 10.39
CA THR A 152 12.42 -12.01 11.72
C THR A 152 11.79 -13.05 12.65
N ALA A 153 12.62 -13.62 13.52
CA ALA A 153 12.14 -14.57 14.52
C ALA A 153 11.32 -13.86 15.60
N GLU A 154 11.69 -12.63 15.93
CA GLU A 154 11.05 -11.75 16.92
C GLU A 154 9.57 -11.54 16.58
N LEU A 155 9.26 -11.12 15.34
CA LEU A 155 7.86 -10.98 14.92
C LEU A 155 7.13 -12.32 14.85
N THR A 156 7.82 -13.40 14.47
CA THR A 156 7.21 -14.74 14.41
C THR A 156 6.86 -15.27 15.81
N GLN A 157 7.69 -15.04 16.80
CA GLN A 157 7.42 -15.39 18.20
C GLN A 157 6.28 -14.54 18.76
N LEU A 158 6.20 -13.27 18.36
CA LEU A 158 5.17 -12.36 18.82
C LEU A 158 3.80 -12.60 18.18
N LEU A 159 3.74 -12.81 16.87
CA LEU A 159 2.48 -12.86 16.10
C LEU A 159 2.07 -14.29 15.71
N GLY A 160 2.99 -15.25 15.79
CA GLY A 160 2.80 -16.59 15.29
C GLY A 160 3.04 -16.72 13.78
N ASP A 161 3.38 -17.94 13.36
CA ASP A 161 3.72 -18.28 11.97
C ASP A 161 2.59 -17.96 10.99
N THR A 162 1.33 -18.24 11.34
CA THR A 162 0.18 -17.98 10.46
C THR A 162 0.04 -16.49 10.12
N MET A 163 0.14 -15.60 11.12
CA MET A 163 -0.01 -14.17 10.90
C MET A 163 1.17 -13.61 10.09
N VAL A 164 2.40 -14.07 10.37
CA VAL A 164 3.58 -13.66 9.59
C VAL A 164 3.47 -14.14 8.13
N ARG A 165 3.01 -15.36 7.88
CA ARG A 165 2.75 -15.85 6.50
C ARG A 165 1.70 -14.98 5.79
N LEU A 166 0.62 -14.62 6.47
CA LEU A 166 -0.40 -13.74 5.92
C LEU A 166 0.17 -12.36 5.57
N LEU A 167 0.96 -11.76 6.46
CA LEU A 167 1.67 -10.50 6.20
C LEU A 167 2.62 -10.61 5.00
N ARG A 168 3.33 -11.73 4.84
CA ARG A 168 4.21 -11.97 3.69
C ARG A 168 3.45 -12.06 2.37
N VAL A 169 2.28 -12.70 2.36
CA VAL A 169 1.41 -12.73 1.17
C VAL A 169 0.96 -11.32 0.77
N LEU A 170 0.61 -10.48 1.74
CA LEU A 170 0.09 -9.13 1.51
C LEU A 170 1.18 -8.08 1.21
N LEU A 171 2.31 -8.12 1.92
CA LEU A 171 3.30 -7.04 2.02
C LEU A 171 4.75 -7.49 1.82
N GLY A 172 4.97 -8.78 1.56
CA GLY A 172 6.30 -9.38 1.52
C GLY A 172 7.06 -9.15 0.19
N PRO A 173 7.70 -10.18 -0.36
CA PRO A 173 8.59 -10.01 -1.52
C PRO A 173 7.82 -9.62 -2.80
N PRO A 174 8.51 -9.12 -3.85
CA PRO A 174 7.88 -8.77 -5.14
C PRO A 174 7.10 -9.89 -5.85
N ILE A 175 7.34 -11.15 -5.47
CA ILE A 175 6.58 -12.32 -5.93
C ILE A 175 5.28 -12.55 -5.15
N SER A 176 4.97 -11.75 -4.13
CA SER A 176 3.67 -11.77 -3.46
C SER A 176 2.77 -10.65 -3.98
N LEU A 177 1.63 -10.38 -3.33
CA LEU A 177 0.82 -9.20 -3.69
C LEU A 177 1.63 -7.90 -3.56
N ASN A 178 2.57 -7.88 -2.60
CA ASN A 178 3.46 -6.77 -2.30
C ASN A 178 2.76 -5.40 -2.38
N LEU A 179 1.60 -5.31 -1.72
CA LEU A 179 0.69 -4.17 -1.84
C LEU A 179 1.41 -2.86 -1.52
N ARG A 180 2.31 -2.89 -0.54
CA ARG A 180 3.17 -1.76 -0.16
C ARG A 180 3.93 -1.21 -1.36
N ASN A 181 4.75 -2.01 -2.05
CA ASN A 181 5.53 -1.50 -3.18
C ASN A 181 4.65 -1.14 -4.37
N VAL A 182 3.56 -1.89 -4.61
CA VAL A 182 2.64 -1.63 -5.72
C VAL A 182 2.03 -0.22 -5.62
N VAL A 183 1.60 0.21 -4.42
CA VAL A 183 1.02 1.54 -4.24
C VAL A 183 2.06 2.64 -3.99
N TRP A 184 3.12 2.37 -3.22
CA TRP A 184 4.12 3.40 -2.84
C TRP A 184 5.07 3.80 -3.97
N HIS A 185 5.20 2.98 -5.00
CA HIS A 185 5.94 3.32 -6.22
C HIS A 185 5.02 3.78 -7.37
N GLY A 186 3.73 4.03 -7.08
CA GLY A 186 2.79 4.60 -8.03
C GLY A 186 2.46 3.71 -9.23
N PHE A 187 2.56 2.39 -9.12
CA PHE A 187 2.18 1.48 -10.21
C PHE A 187 0.67 1.31 -10.35
N ALA A 188 -0.06 1.35 -9.23
CA ALA A 188 -1.50 1.15 -9.22
C ALA A 188 -2.26 2.43 -9.60
N GLY A 189 -2.99 2.37 -10.72
CA GLY A 189 -4.08 3.30 -11.02
C GLY A 189 -5.35 3.00 -10.21
N PRO A 190 -6.35 3.89 -10.26
CA PRO A 190 -7.61 3.74 -9.51
C PRO A 190 -8.35 2.43 -9.79
N SER A 191 -8.28 1.93 -11.03
CA SER A 191 -8.97 0.71 -11.47
C SER A 191 -8.09 -0.55 -11.39
N ASP A 192 -6.82 -0.40 -11.01
CA ASP A 192 -5.87 -1.52 -10.96
C ASP A 192 -5.97 -2.33 -9.66
N ILE A 193 -6.54 -1.75 -8.60
CA ILE A 193 -6.59 -2.36 -7.28
C ILE A 193 -7.95 -2.15 -6.60
N HIS A 194 -8.59 -3.26 -6.22
CA HIS A 194 -9.86 -3.23 -5.52
C HIS A 194 -9.69 -2.87 -4.04
N LYS A 195 -10.63 -2.11 -3.46
CA LYS A 195 -10.70 -1.78 -2.02
C LYS A 195 -10.68 -2.97 -1.07
N ARG A 196 -11.01 -4.17 -1.54
CA ARG A 196 -10.96 -5.41 -0.77
C ARG A 196 -9.60 -5.64 -0.12
N HIS A 197 -8.52 -5.28 -0.81
CA HIS A 197 -7.17 -5.32 -0.26
C HIS A 197 -7.00 -4.39 0.95
N GLY A 198 -7.59 -3.20 0.90
CA GLY A 198 -7.59 -2.27 2.04
C GLY A 198 -8.42 -2.78 3.22
N TYR A 199 -9.58 -3.38 2.98
CA TYR A 199 -10.37 -4.05 4.04
C TYR A 199 -9.60 -5.20 4.69
N MET A 200 -8.89 -6.00 3.89
CA MET A 200 -8.06 -7.10 4.39
C MET A 200 -6.92 -6.58 5.28
N LEU A 201 -6.18 -5.54 4.84
CA LEU A 201 -5.13 -4.92 5.65
C LEU A 201 -5.66 -4.35 6.97
N LEU A 202 -6.85 -3.77 6.95
CA LEU A 202 -7.51 -3.24 8.13
C LEU A 202 -7.85 -4.37 9.12
N MET A 203 -8.40 -5.48 8.62
CA MET A 203 -8.70 -6.65 9.44
C MET A 203 -7.43 -7.32 9.99
N VAL A 204 -6.33 -7.34 9.23
CA VAL A 204 -5.02 -7.79 9.73
C VAL A 204 -4.56 -6.92 10.90
N THR A 205 -4.70 -5.60 10.78
CA THR A 205 -4.35 -4.65 11.85
C THR A 205 -5.13 -4.94 13.14
N VAL A 206 -6.45 -5.14 13.01
CA VAL A 206 -7.33 -5.52 14.14
C VAL A 206 -6.92 -6.86 14.73
N THR A 207 -6.69 -7.87 13.89
CA THR A 207 -6.36 -9.23 14.32
C THR A 207 -5.04 -9.27 15.09
N ILE A 208 -4.01 -8.53 14.63
CA ILE A 208 -2.74 -8.37 15.35
C ILE A 208 -2.99 -7.81 16.75
N GLY A 209 -3.82 -6.77 16.87
CA GLY A 209 -4.12 -6.21 18.18
C GLY A 209 -4.82 -7.17 19.13
N SER A 210 -5.65 -8.07 18.61
CA SER A 210 -6.20 -9.17 19.42
C SER A 210 -5.12 -10.12 19.92
N ILE A 211 -4.22 -10.57 19.05
CA ILE A 211 -3.08 -11.44 19.41
C ILE A 211 -2.19 -10.78 20.48
N LEU A 212 -1.99 -9.46 20.40
CA LEU A 212 -1.18 -8.70 21.35
C LEU A 212 -1.91 -8.42 22.66
N GLY A 213 -3.24 -8.24 22.61
CA GLY A 213 -4.08 -8.01 23.80
C GLY A 213 -3.98 -9.13 24.83
N GLU A 214 -3.74 -10.36 24.39
CA GLU A 214 -3.48 -11.52 25.24
C GLU A 214 -2.15 -11.42 26.02
N LYS A 215 -1.24 -10.54 25.60
CA LYS A 215 0.15 -10.48 26.08
C LYS A 215 0.47 -9.27 26.97
N ALA A 216 -0.47 -8.33 27.15
CA ALA A 216 -0.34 -7.14 28.01
C ALA A 216 0.99 -6.36 27.83
N LEU A 217 1.34 -6.04 26.57
CA LEU A 217 2.63 -5.46 26.21
C LEU A 217 2.62 -3.92 26.22
N SER A 218 3.77 -3.32 26.56
CA SER A 218 4.02 -1.88 26.38
C SER A 218 4.86 -1.66 25.13
N ILE A 219 4.21 -1.19 24.06
CA ILE A 219 4.84 -1.07 22.73
C ILE A 219 5.55 0.28 22.63
N PRO A 220 6.86 0.30 22.32
CA PRO A 220 7.58 1.55 22.10
C PRO A 220 7.19 2.16 20.75
N HIS A 221 6.77 3.42 20.74
CA HIS A 221 6.54 4.16 19.50
C HIS A 221 7.74 5.02 19.14
N ARG A 222 8.32 4.76 17.97
CA ARG A 222 9.42 5.58 17.44
C ARG A 222 8.93 7.01 17.21
N GLU A 223 9.81 8.00 17.35
CA GLU A 223 9.46 9.39 17.09
C GLU A 223 9.27 9.66 15.57
N TYR A 224 8.56 10.72 15.24
CA TYR A 224 8.48 11.21 13.86
C TYR A 224 9.65 12.14 13.57
N ILE A 225 10.10 12.15 12.31
CA ILE A 225 11.08 13.14 11.86
C ILE A 225 10.40 14.51 11.83
N ASP A 226 11.01 15.48 12.48
CA ASP A 226 10.56 16.86 12.48
C ASP A 226 11.19 17.61 11.30
N ILE A 227 10.36 18.15 10.39
CA ILE A 227 10.80 18.82 9.15
C ILE A 227 10.79 20.37 9.33
N LYS A 228 11.04 20.86 10.55
CA LYS A 228 11.01 22.32 10.84
C LYS A 228 12.03 23.15 10.06
N ASP A 229 13.15 22.57 9.64
CA ASP A 229 14.26 23.28 8.99
C ASP A 229 14.28 23.19 7.46
N SER A 230 13.21 22.69 6.81
CA SER A 230 13.17 22.69 5.35
C SER A 230 12.88 24.09 4.82
N HIS A 231 13.94 24.84 4.52
CA HIS A 231 13.90 26.08 3.75
C HIS A 231 13.23 25.94 2.36
N TYR A 232 12.90 24.70 1.97
CA TYR A 232 12.29 24.29 0.71
C TYR A 232 10.75 24.39 0.65
N LEU A 233 10.06 24.74 1.75
CA LEU A 233 8.58 24.66 1.80
C LEU A 233 7.83 25.91 1.30
N ALA A 234 8.52 27.00 0.98
CA ALA A 234 7.86 28.17 0.40
C ALA A 234 7.89 28.06 -1.13
N MET A 235 6.84 27.48 -1.74
CA MET A 235 6.55 27.70 -3.16
C MET A 235 5.67 28.96 -3.28
N PRO A 236 6.24 30.15 -3.54
CA PRO A 236 5.48 31.39 -3.57
C PRO A 236 4.37 31.32 -4.63
N GLY A 237 3.13 31.58 -4.22
CA GLY A 237 1.97 31.66 -5.12
C GLY A 237 1.17 30.37 -5.26
N ILE A 238 1.60 29.25 -4.68
CA ILE A 238 0.79 28.01 -4.67
C ILE A 238 -0.51 28.19 -3.86
N ASP A 239 -0.44 29.03 -2.83
CA ASP A 239 -1.55 29.47 -1.98
C ASP A 239 -2.59 30.33 -2.72
N LYS A 240 -2.22 30.87 -3.89
CA LYS A 240 -3.08 31.71 -4.74
C LYS A 240 -3.79 30.94 -5.84
N LEU A 241 -3.44 29.66 -6.04
CA LEU A 241 -4.06 28.81 -7.05
C LEU A 241 -5.36 28.21 -6.49
N ASP A 242 -6.44 28.35 -7.24
CA ASP A 242 -7.72 27.72 -6.90
C ASP A 242 -7.80 26.27 -7.43
N GLU A 243 -8.76 25.51 -6.90
CA GLU A 243 -8.98 24.11 -7.28
C GLU A 243 -9.28 23.94 -8.79
N ILE A 244 -9.90 24.94 -9.41
CA ILE A 244 -10.23 24.91 -10.84
C ILE A 244 -8.96 24.94 -11.66
N THR A 245 -8.04 25.86 -11.33
CA THR A 245 -6.74 26.02 -11.97
C THR A 245 -5.91 24.75 -11.84
N PHE A 246 -5.84 24.15 -10.64
CA PHE A 246 -5.15 22.87 -10.45
C PHE A 246 -5.75 21.76 -11.32
N LYS A 247 -7.08 21.65 -11.36
CA LYS A 247 -7.76 20.64 -12.18
C LYS A 247 -7.49 20.85 -13.67
N GLU A 248 -7.43 22.08 -14.14
CA GLU A 248 -7.11 22.40 -15.54
C GLU A 248 -5.66 22.00 -15.88
N VAL A 249 -4.69 22.33 -15.01
CA VAL A 249 -3.30 21.89 -15.16
C VAL A 249 -3.22 20.37 -15.25
N ILE A 250 -3.90 19.64 -14.35
CA ILE A 250 -3.91 18.16 -14.37
C ILE A 250 -4.53 17.62 -15.67
N ARG A 251 -5.61 18.22 -16.16
CA ARG A 251 -6.28 17.78 -17.39
C ARG A 251 -5.39 17.94 -18.61
N ASN A 252 -4.68 19.05 -18.70
CA ASN A 252 -3.92 19.45 -19.88
C ASN A 252 -2.44 19.03 -19.83
N SER A 253 -1.99 18.44 -18.73
CA SER A 253 -0.59 18.04 -18.55
C SER A 253 -0.26 16.72 -19.25
N ASP A 254 0.79 16.74 -20.06
CA ASP A 254 1.43 15.55 -20.65
C ASP A 254 2.35 14.83 -19.64
N PHE A 255 2.70 15.48 -18.53
CA PHE A 255 3.47 14.89 -17.44
C PHE A 255 2.61 13.90 -16.62
N ILE A 256 1.28 14.05 -16.65
CA ILE A 256 0.36 13.22 -15.86
C ILE A 256 -0.33 12.21 -16.79
N PRO A 257 0.01 10.92 -16.68
CA PRO A 257 -0.66 9.88 -17.46
C PRO A 257 -2.17 9.88 -17.24
N HIS A 258 -2.94 9.68 -18.31
CA HIS A 258 -4.40 9.75 -18.28
C HIS A 258 -5.01 8.87 -17.18
N ILE A 259 -4.56 7.62 -17.05
CA ILE A 259 -5.09 6.68 -16.05
C ILE A 259 -4.83 7.08 -14.60
N MET A 260 -3.86 7.97 -14.35
CA MET A 260 -3.51 8.44 -13.01
C MET A 260 -4.24 9.73 -12.63
N LYS A 261 -4.88 10.43 -13.57
CA LYS A 261 -5.51 11.75 -13.34
C LYS A 261 -6.52 11.74 -12.19
N THR A 262 -7.27 10.65 -12.01
CA THR A 262 -8.22 10.50 -10.89
C THR A 262 -7.52 10.58 -9.53
N ASN A 263 -6.37 9.93 -9.35
CA ASN A 263 -5.60 9.98 -8.11
C ASN A 263 -5.03 11.39 -7.87
N TRP A 264 -4.61 12.09 -8.93
CA TRP A 264 -4.18 13.49 -8.85
C TRP A 264 -5.32 14.42 -8.42
N PHE A 265 -6.53 14.24 -8.96
CA PHE A 265 -7.70 15.01 -8.52
C PHE A 265 -8.06 14.73 -7.06
N GLU A 266 -7.92 13.48 -6.59
CA GLU A 266 -8.12 13.13 -5.18
C GLU A 266 -7.10 13.83 -4.27
N ALA A 267 -5.83 13.88 -4.67
CA ALA A 267 -4.79 14.60 -3.94
C ALA A 267 -5.10 16.09 -3.79
N ILE A 268 -5.51 16.75 -4.89
CA ILE A 268 -5.91 18.17 -4.85
C ILE A 268 -7.16 18.40 -4.00
N ALA A 269 -8.15 17.50 -4.04
CA ALA A 269 -9.32 17.60 -3.18
C ALA A 269 -8.92 17.55 -1.68
N HIS A 270 -7.94 16.72 -1.33
CA HIS A 270 -7.38 16.69 0.01
C HIS A 270 -6.60 17.97 0.37
N PHE A 271 -5.84 18.53 -0.56
CA PHE A 271 -5.18 19.83 -0.37
C PHE A 271 -6.19 20.95 -0.08
N THR A 272 -7.24 21.08 -0.89
CA THR A 272 -8.29 22.10 -0.71
C THR A 272 -9.03 21.91 0.63
N ALA A 273 -9.25 20.66 1.04
CA ALA A 273 -9.85 20.31 2.32
C ALA A 273 -8.89 20.43 3.52
N ARG A 274 -7.66 20.95 3.33
CA ARG A 274 -6.60 21.07 4.35
C ARG A 274 -6.21 19.73 5.00
N ARG A 275 -6.41 18.63 4.29
CA ARG A 275 -5.96 17.26 4.63
C ARG A 275 -4.59 17.03 3.98
N TYR A 276 -3.60 17.82 4.39
CA TYR A 276 -2.28 17.86 3.76
C TYR A 276 -1.53 16.54 3.85
N ASP A 277 -1.74 15.79 4.93
CA ASP A 277 -1.22 14.44 5.11
C ASP A 277 -1.67 13.48 4.00
N ASN A 278 -2.97 13.39 3.75
CA ASN A 278 -3.52 12.56 2.68
C ASN A 278 -3.06 13.03 1.29
N CYS A 279 -2.98 14.34 1.10
CA CYS A 279 -2.48 14.92 -0.14
C CYS A 279 -1.04 14.46 -0.42
N VAL A 280 -0.14 14.61 0.55
CA VAL A 280 1.27 14.22 0.40
C VAL A 280 1.41 12.71 0.21
N VAL A 281 0.67 11.90 0.97
CA VAL A 281 0.68 10.43 0.83
C VAL A 281 0.30 9.99 -0.59
N LEU A 282 -0.62 10.71 -1.26
CA LEU A 282 -0.94 10.45 -2.67
C LEU A 282 0.09 11.06 -3.64
N LEU A 283 0.54 12.29 -3.42
CA LEU A 283 1.39 13.00 -4.38
C LEU A 283 2.76 12.36 -4.53
N VAL A 284 3.38 11.86 -3.46
CA VAL A 284 4.72 11.25 -3.52
C VAL A 284 4.79 10.08 -4.52
N PRO A 285 3.95 9.03 -4.43
CA PRO A 285 3.96 7.94 -5.42
C PRO A 285 3.55 8.41 -6.81
N LEU A 286 2.63 9.37 -6.93
CA LEU A 286 2.19 9.90 -8.22
C LEU A 286 3.30 10.68 -8.94
N LEU A 287 4.09 11.45 -8.19
CA LEU A 287 5.26 12.14 -8.71
C LEU A 287 6.33 11.14 -9.18
N GLU A 288 6.61 10.10 -8.39
CA GLU A 288 7.56 9.05 -8.78
C GLU A 288 7.14 8.41 -10.10
N HIS A 289 5.85 8.07 -10.23
CA HIS A 289 5.31 7.47 -11.44
C HIS A 289 5.39 8.40 -12.66
N SER A 290 4.98 9.66 -12.53
CA SER A 290 5.07 10.62 -13.63
C SER A 290 6.52 10.86 -14.06
N MET A 291 7.45 10.99 -13.11
CA MET A 291 8.87 11.12 -13.43
C MET A 291 9.45 9.86 -14.07
N ARG A 292 9.02 8.66 -13.64
CA ARG A 292 9.38 7.38 -14.27
C ARG A 292 8.95 7.36 -15.73
N CYS A 293 7.75 7.83 -16.05
CA CYS A 293 7.26 7.92 -17.42
C CYS A 293 8.14 8.85 -18.28
N VAL A 294 8.49 10.03 -17.77
CA VAL A 294 9.38 10.96 -18.49
C VAL A 294 10.77 10.34 -18.65
N TYR A 295 11.35 9.81 -17.58
CA TYR A 295 12.65 9.14 -17.57
C TYR A 295 12.73 8.04 -18.63
N ALA A 296 11.74 7.16 -18.69
CA ALA A 296 11.70 6.08 -19.67
C ALA A 296 11.58 6.58 -21.11
N SER A 297 10.80 7.66 -21.32
CA SER A 297 10.62 8.28 -22.62
C SER A 297 11.93 8.92 -23.12
N VAL A 298 12.57 9.77 -22.32
CA VAL A 298 13.74 10.54 -22.76
C VAL A 298 14.99 9.68 -22.90
N ASN A 299 15.09 8.60 -22.11
CA ASN A 299 16.19 7.65 -22.19
C ASN A 299 15.92 6.46 -23.13
N ASN A 300 14.77 6.42 -23.82
CA ASN A 300 14.36 5.35 -24.73
C ASN A 300 14.37 3.94 -24.10
N CYS A 301 13.86 3.83 -22.86
CA CYS A 301 13.76 2.58 -22.10
C CYS A 301 12.31 2.32 -21.64
N PRO A 302 11.35 2.14 -22.57
CA PRO A 302 9.92 2.00 -22.26
C PRO A 302 9.60 0.83 -21.33
N GLU A 303 10.42 -0.22 -21.34
CA GLU A 303 10.33 -1.36 -20.42
C GLU A 303 10.44 -0.95 -18.95
N ARG A 304 11.10 0.18 -18.65
CA ARG A 304 11.27 0.68 -17.27
C ARG A 304 10.06 1.43 -16.71
N VAL A 305 9.03 1.68 -17.53
CA VAL A 305 7.75 2.22 -17.03
C VAL A 305 6.98 1.15 -16.27
N LEU A 306 6.99 -0.07 -16.79
CA LEU A 306 6.37 -1.25 -16.19
C LEU A 306 7.39 -1.93 -15.29
N THR A 307 7.28 -1.82 -13.98
CA THR A 307 8.17 -2.57 -13.10
C THR A 307 7.42 -3.11 -11.91
N ALA A 308 7.09 -4.39 -11.98
CA ALA A 308 6.90 -5.26 -10.83
C ALA A 308 7.11 -6.71 -11.32
N GLU A 309 8.17 -6.92 -12.10
CA GLU A 309 8.62 -8.26 -12.44
C GLU A 309 9.49 -8.77 -11.30
N SER A 310 9.29 -10.02 -10.90
CA SER A 310 9.85 -10.67 -9.72
C SER A 310 11.39 -10.64 -9.63
N ALA A 311 12.09 -10.35 -10.73
CA ALA A 311 13.54 -10.41 -10.85
C ALA A 311 14.22 -9.05 -11.15
N VAL A 312 13.48 -7.97 -11.40
CA VAL A 312 14.03 -6.67 -11.79
C VAL A 312 13.79 -5.64 -10.69
N HIS A 313 14.83 -4.89 -10.32
CA HIS A 313 14.70 -3.81 -9.34
C HIS A 313 13.74 -2.74 -9.87
N PHE A 314 12.89 -2.20 -8.99
CA PHE A 314 11.99 -1.11 -9.34
C PHE A 314 12.79 0.13 -9.77
N THR A 315 12.35 0.81 -10.83
CA THR A 315 12.88 2.15 -11.15
C THR A 315 12.27 3.16 -10.18
N THR A 316 13.02 3.46 -9.12
CA THR A 316 12.67 4.38 -8.03
C THR A 316 13.28 5.77 -8.27
N PHE A 317 12.96 6.75 -7.42
CA PHE A 317 13.61 8.06 -7.46
C PHE A 317 15.14 8.03 -7.50
N ASP A 318 15.78 7.10 -6.78
CA ASP A 318 17.26 6.97 -6.77
C ASP A 318 17.82 6.72 -8.17
N GLU A 319 17.15 5.87 -8.96
CA GLU A 319 17.53 5.58 -10.33
C GLU A 319 17.11 6.70 -11.29
N ILE A 320 15.88 7.20 -11.13
CA ILE A 320 15.31 8.27 -11.97
C ILE A 320 16.18 9.54 -11.91
N LEU A 321 16.68 9.88 -10.73
CA LEU A 321 17.46 11.09 -10.46
C LEU A 321 18.98 10.87 -10.60
N SER A 322 19.44 9.65 -10.84
CA SER A 322 20.86 9.36 -11.06
C SER A 322 21.38 10.13 -12.29
N PRO A 323 22.58 10.74 -12.25
CA PRO A 323 23.14 11.45 -13.42
C PRO A 323 23.48 10.51 -14.58
N VAL A 324 23.62 9.21 -14.32
CA VAL A 324 23.98 8.18 -15.31
C VAL A 324 23.05 6.97 -15.21
N LEU A 325 22.82 6.32 -16.35
CA LEU A 325 22.10 5.06 -16.46
C LEU A 325 23.01 3.89 -16.03
N GLN A 326 22.42 2.69 -15.85
CA GLN A 326 23.16 1.48 -15.46
C GLN A 326 24.24 1.06 -16.48
N ASP A 327 24.09 1.42 -17.75
CA ASP A 327 25.07 1.15 -18.81
C ASP A 327 26.18 2.22 -18.90
N GLY A 328 26.17 3.21 -18.00
CA GLY A 328 27.13 4.30 -17.95
C GLY A 328 26.80 5.48 -18.88
N SER A 329 25.73 5.40 -19.66
CA SER A 329 25.28 6.54 -20.49
C SER A 329 24.66 7.65 -19.63
N ILE A 330 24.59 8.87 -20.19
CA ILE A 330 24.06 10.04 -19.48
C ILE A 330 22.54 9.95 -19.37
N ASN A 331 22.01 10.20 -18.17
CA ASN A 331 20.57 10.34 -17.97
C ASN A 331 20.07 11.68 -18.54
N LYS A 332 19.17 11.61 -19.51
CA LYS A 332 18.63 12.78 -20.23
C LYS A 332 17.46 13.47 -19.51
N LEU A 333 17.04 12.97 -18.35
CA LEU A 333 15.92 13.54 -17.59
C LEU A 333 16.17 15.01 -17.22
N ARG A 334 17.39 15.32 -16.77
CA ARG A 334 17.77 16.69 -16.38
C ARG A 334 17.79 17.66 -17.55
N GLU A 335 18.23 17.21 -18.72
CA GLU A 335 18.16 18.00 -19.96
C GLU A 335 16.71 18.29 -20.37
N CYS A 336 15.81 17.33 -20.17
CA CYS A 336 14.40 17.47 -20.51
C CYS A 336 13.60 18.36 -19.55
N LEU A 337 13.80 18.22 -18.24
CA LEU A 337 13.00 18.93 -17.22
C LEU A 337 13.65 20.25 -16.76
N GLY A 338 14.98 20.35 -16.88
CA GLY A 338 15.76 21.50 -16.40
C GLY A 338 15.95 21.53 -14.88
N ASP A 339 16.96 22.28 -14.45
CA ASP A 339 17.39 22.43 -13.05
C ASP A 339 16.40 23.18 -12.16
N GLY A 340 15.38 23.82 -12.74
CA GLY A 340 14.31 24.46 -11.97
C GLY A 340 13.28 23.48 -11.42
N CYS A 341 13.22 22.27 -11.98
CA CYS A 341 12.25 21.23 -11.64
C CYS A 341 12.86 20.05 -10.85
N LEU A 342 14.18 19.88 -10.91
CA LEU A 342 14.96 18.85 -10.21
C LEU A 342 15.80 19.50 -9.11
#